data_AF-A0A6A6FEJ9-F1
#
_entry.id   AF-A0A6A6FEJ9-F1
#
_cell.length_a   1.000
_cell.length_b   1.000
_cell.length_c   1.000
_cell.angle_alpha   90.00
_cell.angle_beta   90.00
_cell.angle_gamma   90.00
#
_symmetry.space_group_name_H-M   'P 1'
#
loop_
_entity.id
_entity.type
_entity.pdbx_description
1 polymer ?
#
loop_
_entity_poly.entity_id
_entity_poly.type
_entity_poly.pdbx_seq_one_letter_code
_entity_poly.pdbx_strand_id
1 'polypeptide(L)'
;MDAEWTASALFSPSKARVQQAQAKDWAAVEAWLVKKYGSRVPPCERNEDTLQALLTLANLNESADEQRSQAERIEKAAHSSLTRKQGSLQDEIMQILQAELANETQLDTLAEIAIALDCPHINAQEIAREIVTLNTTEFEMKQQLARVQQQLANMKQETKRMRNVLAELSGAEFEAPSDVVDIAADWIRTTKTLKAKIAEYDERLSATRPPSSSTSLEHIYHKTTELESQKSRLRELENELKEFRELPSDARSARTRLEEAREQLRQLTTRRDQLFEDLAGR
;
A
#
# COMPACT_ATOMS: atom_id res chain seq x y z
N MET A 1 -90.57 45.78 21.40
CA MET A 1 -89.70 44.87 20.62
C MET A 1 -88.89 45.75 19.68
N ASP A 2 -87.67 45.33 19.34
CA ASP A 2 -86.69 45.99 18.42
C ASP A 2 -85.53 46.76 19.10
N ALA A 3 -84.79 46.07 19.97
CA ALA A 3 -83.48 46.52 20.49
C ALA A 3 -82.34 45.50 20.25
N GLU A 4 -82.55 44.50 19.39
CA GLU A 4 -81.56 43.43 19.11
C GLU A 4 -80.79 43.61 17.80
N TRP A 5 -81.08 44.64 16.99
CA TRP A 5 -80.55 44.75 15.62
C TRP A 5 -79.21 45.49 15.46
N THR A 6 -78.60 46.00 16.53
CA THR A 6 -77.33 46.75 16.45
C THR A 6 -76.12 46.02 17.05
N ALA A 7 -76.31 45.07 17.97
CA ALA A 7 -75.20 44.38 18.63
C ALA A 7 -74.57 43.27 17.76
N SER A 8 -75.37 42.53 16.98
CA SER A 8 -74.90 41.41 16.16
C SER A 8 -74.17 41.86 14.88
N ALA A 9 -74.44 43.08 14.39
CA ALA A 9 -73.77 43.66 13.23
C ALA A 9 -72.42 44.34 13.56
N LEU A 10 -72.20 44.74 14.82
CA LEU A 10 -70.94 45.35 15.28
C LEU A 10 -69.87 44.32 15.64
N PHE A 11 -70.26 43.07 15.92
CA PHE A 11 -69.33 41.96 16.18
C PHE A 11 -69.65 40.75 15.30
N SER A 12 -69.39 40.87 14.00
CA SER A 12 -69.29 39.68 13.15
C SER A 12 -68.05 38.89 13.58
N PRO A 13 -68.16 37.60 13.97
CA PRO A 13 -67.03 36.77 14.40
C PRO A 13 -65.87 36.77 13.39
N SER A 14 -66.18 36.97 12.11
CA SER A 14 -65.21 37.12 11.03
C SER A 14 -64.36 38.39 11.16
N LYS A 15 -64.96 39.54 11.50
CA LYS A 15 -64.25 40.82 11.69
C LYS A 15 -63.43 40.81 12.99
N ALA A 16 -64.00 40.26 14.07
CA ALA A 16 -63.29 40.11 15.34
C ALA A 16 -62.04 39.21 15.20
N ARG A 17 -62.12 38.13 14.42
CA ARG A 17 -60.98 37.24 14.14
C ARG A 17 -59.90 37.92 13.30
N VAL A 18 -60.27 38.74 12.31
CA VAL A 18 -59.33 39.53 11.50
C VAL A 18 -58.62 40.58 12.37
N GLN A 19 -59.35 41.29 13.23
CA GLN A 19 -58.76 42.25 14.17
C GLN A 19 -57.83 41.56 15.18
N GLN A 20 -58.19 40.36 15.66
CA GLN A 20 -57.33 39.60 16.56
C GLN A 20 -56.06 39.08 15.85
N ALA A 21 -56.14 38.71 14.58
CA ALA A 21 -54.98 38.33 13.77
C ALA A 21 -54.05 39.54 13.55
N GLN A 22 -54.60 40.67 13.11
CA GLN A 22 -53.85 41.92 12.94
C GLN A 22 -53.21 42.38 14.26
N ALA A 23 -53.89 42.26 15.39
CA ALA A 23 -53.33 42.59 16.71
C ALA A 23 -52.14 41.68 17.09
N LYS A 24 -52.21 40.39 16.75
CA LYS A 24 -51.09 39.45 16.96
C LYS A 24 -49.90 39.78 16.07
N ASP A 25 -50.16 40.13 14.81
CA ASP A 25 -49.13 40.49 13.84
C ASP A 25 -48.42 41.80 14.26
N TRP A 26 -49.17 42.79 14.75
CA TRP A 26 -48.59 44.00 15.34
C TRP A 26 -47.76 43.71 16.59
N ALA A 27 -48.22 42.82 17.47
CA ALA A 27 -47.43 42.41 18.64
C ALA A 27 -46.11 41.71 18.25
N ALA A 28 -46.11 40.92 17.17
CA ALA A 28 -44.91 40.29 16.63
C ALA A 28 -43.93 41.32 16.06
N VAL A 29 -44.43 42.32 15.30
CA VAL A 29 -43.62 43.43 14.78
C VAL A 29 -43.06 44.29 15.90
N GLU A 30 -43.84 44.62 16.93
CA GLU A 30 -43.38 45.39 18.09
C GLU A 30 -42.30 44.62 18.87
N ALA A 31 -42.47 43.32 19.09
CA ALA A 31 -41.44 42.48 19.72
C ALA A 31 -40.15 42.42 18.89
N TRP A 32 -40.26 42.33 17.56
CA TRP A 32 -39.11 42.37 16.64
C TRP A 32 -38.40 43.73 16.65
N LEU A 33 -39.14 44.84 16.61
CA LEU A 33 -38.59 46.20 16.66
C LEU A 33 -37.89 46.46 18.00
N VAL A 34 -38.47 46.02 19.12
CA VAL A 34 -37.84 46.12 20.45
C VAL A 34 -36.56 45.28 20.50
N LYS A 35 -36.56 44.08 19.91
CA LYS A 35 -35.35 43.23 19.83
C LYS A 35 -34.23 43.89 19.02
N LYS A 36 -34.55 44.66 17.96
CA LYS A 36 -33.56 45.29 17.06
C LYS A 36 -33.11 46.68 17.52
N TYR A 37 -34.01 47.50 18.05
CA TYR A 37 -33.77 48.91 18.38
C TYR A 37 -33.93 49.25 19.86
N GLY A 38 -34.27 48.28 20.72
CA GLY A 38 -34.49 48.49 22.14
C GLY A 38 -35.67 49.42 22.41
N SER A 39 -35.49 50.42 23.29
CA SER A 39 -36.52 51.38 23.67
C SER A 39 -36.69 52.56 22.70
N ARG A 40 -35.94 52.62 21.60
CA ARG A 40 -35.92 53.74 20.65
C ARG A 40 -36.65 53.41 19.34
N VAL A 41 -37.88 52.92 19.45
CA VAL A 41 -38.71 52.63 18.26
C VAL A 41 -39.43 53.92 17.84
N PRO A 42 -39.21 54.44 16.62
CA PRO A 42 -39.95 55.60 16.11
C PRO A 42 -41.45 55.29 16.00
N PRO A 43 -42.35 56.28 16.24
CA PRO A 43 -43.77 56.07 16.06
C PRO A 43 -44.05 55.77 14.58
N CYS A 44 -44.79 54.69 14.32
CA CYS A 44 -45.20 54.29 12.98
C CYS A 44 -46.72 54.47 12.82
N GLU A 45 -47.17 54.84 11.63
CA GLU A 45 -48.59 54.85 11.29
C GLU A 45 -49.11 53.40 11.27
N ARG A 46 -50.23 53.13 11.95
CA ARG A 46 -50.81 51.79 12.02
C ARG A 46 -51.77 51.53 10.86
N ASN A 47 -51.22 51.41 9.65
CA ASN A 47 -51.93 51.01 8.45
C ASN A 47 -51.68 49.52 8.09
N GLU A 48 -52.56 48.91 7.31
CA GLU A 48 -52.41 47.51 6.87
C GLU A 48 -51.20 47.36 5.92
N ASP A 49 -50.97 48.35 5.04
CA ASP A 49 -49.80 48.39 4.16
C ASP A 49 -48.48 48.46 4.95
N THR A 50 -48.47 49.24 6.04
CA THR A 50 -47.29 49.36 6.92
C THR A 50 -47.04 48.08 7.71
N LEU A 51 -48.08 47.36 8.12
CA LEU A 51 -47.95 46.07 8.80
C LEU A 51 -47.33 45.03 7.86
N GLN A 52 -47.81 44.94 6.62
CA GLN A 52 -47.28 44.03 5.60
C GLN A 52 -45.83 44.36 5.25
N ALA A 53 -45.49 45.65 5.11
CA ALA A 53 -44.11 46.08 4.88
C ALA A 53 -43.19 45.73 6.07
N LEU A 54 -43.65 45.89 7.31
CA LEU A 54 -42.84 45.58 8.49
C LEU A 54 -42.66 44.06 8.70
N LEU A 55 -43.69 43.25 8.44
CA LEU A 55 -43.58 41.78 8.51
C LEU A 55 -42.64 41.22 7.44
N THR A 56 -42.73 41.74 6.21
CA THR A 56 -41.82 41.33 5.13
C THR A 56 -40.38 41.71 5.45
N LEU A 57 -40.14 42.92 5.97
CA LEU A 57 -38.83 43.33 6.45
C LEU A 57 -38.33 42.49 7.63
N ALA A 58 -39.19 42.13 8.58
CA ALA A 58 -38.82 41.29 9.70
C ALA A 58 -38.33 39.91 9.25
N ASN A 59 -39.08 39.26 8.34
CA ASN A 59 -38.72 37.96 7.78
C ASN A 59 -37.43 38.03 6.94
N LEU A 60 -37.27 39.08 6.12
CA LEU A 60 -36.03 39.29 5.36
C LEU A 60 -34.81 39.54 6.26
N ASN A 61 -35.01 40.22 7.40
CA ASN A 61 -33.94 40.47 8.36
C ASN A 61 -33.55 39.17 9.10
N GLU A 62 -34.53 38.39 9.56
CA GLU A 62 -34.28 37.10 10.21
C GLU A 62 -33.57 36.11 9.28
N SER A 63 -34.03 35.98 8.04
CA SER A 63 -33.35 35.13 7.04
C SER A 63 -31.94 35.62 6.70
N ALA A 64 -31.71 36.92 6.61
CA ALA A 64 -30.37 37.48 6.40
C ALA A 64 -29.44 37.23 7.61
N ASP A 65 -29.96 37.34 8.84
CA ASP A 65 -29.20 37.03 10.04
C ASP A 65 -28.85 35.54 10.14
N GLU A 66 -29.78 34.65 9.79
CA GLU A 66 -29.52 33.22 9.69
C GLU A 66 -28.41 32.92 8.69
N GLN A 67 -28.46 33.51 7.49
CA GLN A 67 -27.41 33.36 6.47
C GLN A 67 -26.04 33.86 6.96
N ARG A 68 -25.98 35.03 7.62
CA ARG A 68 -24.72 35.54 8.21
C ARG A 68 -24.17 34.59 9.27
N SER A 69 -25.03 34.06 10.14
CA SER A 69 -24.59 33.11 11.18
C SER A 69 -24.00 31.83 10.59
N GLN A 70 -24.56 31.34 9.47
CA GLN A 70 -24.05 30.17 8.75
C GLN A 70 -22.71 30.49 8.07
N ALA A 71 -22.58 31.65 7.43
CA ALA A 71 -21.33 32.10 6.81
C ALA A 71 -20.20 32.22 7.83
N GLU A 72 -20.44 32.88 8.97
CA GLU A 72 -19.44 32.99 10.05
C GLU A 72 -19.00 31.62 10.59
N ARG A 73 -19.93 30.66 10.66
CA ARG A 73 -19.61 29.30 11.12
C ARG A 73 -18.72 28.56 10.13
N ILE A 74 -18.99 28.70 8.83
CA ILE A 74 -18.17 28.13 7.76
C ILE A 74 -16.78 28.77 7.76
N GLU A 75 -16.70 30.11 7.86
CA GLU A 75 -15.43 30.83 7.91
C GLU A 75 -14.61 30.42 9.13
N LYS A 76 -15.21 30.32 10.32
CA LYS A 76 -14.53 29.83 11.53
C LYS A 76 -14.04 28.39 11.36
N ALA A 77 -14.83 27.52 10.73
CA ALA A 77 -14.43 26.14 10.46
C ALA A 77 -13.28 26.07 9.44
N ALA A 78 -13.33 26.84 8.36
CA ALA A 78 -12.27 26.96 7.36
C ALA A 78 -10.99 27.54 7.97
N HIS A 79 -11.09 28.62 8.74
CA HIS A 79 -9.97 29.18 9.49
C HIS A 79 -9.38 28.17 10.49
N SER A 80 -10.21 27.41 11.21
CA SER A 80 -9.70 26.38 12.13
C SER A 80 -8.96 25.25 11.39
N SER A 81 -9.38 24.93 10.17
CA SER A 81 -8.75 23.91 9.33
C SER A 81 -7.43 24.39 8.73
N LEU A 82 -7.33 25.68 8.39
CA LEU A 82 -6.10 26.32 7.91
C LEU A 82 -5.12 26.65 9.04
N THR A 83 -5.63 27.01 10.23
CA THR A 83 -4.82 27.36 11.42
C THR A 83 -4.33 26.12 12.14
N ARG A 84 -5.01 24.98 11.98
CA ARG A 84 -4.41 23.66 12.14
C ARG A 84 -3.40 23.41 11.01
N LYS A 85 -2.41 24.29 10.90
CA LYS A 85 -1.14 24.04 10.23
C LYS A 85 -0.67 22.68 10.76
N GLN A 86 -0.46 21.69 9.90
CA GLN A 86 0.83 21.55 9.24
C GLN A 86 1.95 22.10 10.15
N GLY A 87 2.16 21.48 11.31
CA GLY A 87 3.55 21.13 11.63
C GLY A 87 3.99 20.36 10.40
N SER A 88 4.71 21.04 9.53
CA SER A 88 4.98 20.48 8.22
C SER A 88 5.72 19.16 8.47
N LEU A 89 5.47 18.12 7.68
CA LEU A 89 6.34 16.94 7.68
C LEU A 89 7.81 17.37 7.66
N GLN A 90 8.09 18.50 7.02
CA GLN A 90 9.39 19.15 6.97
C GLN A 90 9.89 19.64 8.34
N ASP A 91 9.07 20.24 9.20
CA ASP A 91 9.44 20.63 10.56
C ASP A 91 9.70 19.39 11.43
N GLU A 92 8.86 18.36 11.31
CA GLU A 92 9.00 17.10 12.05
C GLU A 92 10.25 16.32 11.61
N ILE A 93 10.50 16.24 10.30
CA ILE A 93 11.73 15.67 9.70
C ILE A 93 12.95 16.49 10.13
N MET A 94 12.87 17.82 10.14
CA MET A 94 13.97 18.67 10.58
C MET A 94 14.27 18.50 12.07
N GLN A 95 13.25 18.30 12.90
CA GLN A 95 13.43 18.03 14.33
C GLN A 95 14.10 16.67 14.58
N ILE A 96 13.71 15.64 13.81
CA ILE A 96 14.34 14.31 13.87
C ILE A 96 15.79 14.38 13.38
N LEU A 97 16.05 15.04 12.24
CA LEU A 97 17.40 15.24 11.73
C LEU A 97 18.26 16.00 12.73
N GLN A 98 17.76 17.06 13.37
CA GLN A 98 18.50 17.79 14.40
C GLN A 98 18.78 16.94 15.63
N ALA A 99 17.86 16.07 16.05
CA ALA A 99 18.06 15.17 17.18
C ALA A 99 19.12 14.09 16.89
N GLU A 100 19.13 13.53 15.68
CA GLU A 100 20.13 12.53 15.27
C GLU A 100 21.49 13.17 15.00
N LEU A 101 21.55 14.35 14.36
CA LEU A 101 22.79 15.10 14.17
C LEU A 101 23.37 15.69 15.46
N ALA A 102 22.57 15.88 16.51
CA ALA A 102 23.07 16.35 17.81
C ALA A 102 23.98 15.31 18.50
N ASN A 103 23.93 14.04 18.08
CA ASN A 103 24.86 13.01 18.53
C ASN A 103 26.12 13.03 17.67
N GLU A 104 27.03 13.98 17.92
CA GLU A 104 28.30 14.15 17.17
C GLU A 104 29.10 12.84 17.05
N THR A 105 28.97 11.94 18.03
CA THR A 105 29.64 10.62 18.05
C THR A 105 29.24 9.70 16.89
N GLN A 106 28.03 9.83 16.33
CA GLN A 106 27.59 8.98 15.21
C GLN A 106 28.26 9.37 13.90
N LEU A 107 28.54 10.66 13.69
CA LEU A 107 29.21 11.15 12.50
C LEU A 107 30.72 10.86 12.55
N ASP A 108 31.34 11.00 13.72
CA ASP A 108 32.74 10.63 13.92
C ASP A 108 32.95 9.14 13.70
N THR A 109 32.10 8.29 14.27
CA THR A 109 32.17 6.84 14.06
C THR A 109 31.93 6.45 12.60
N LEU A 110 31.00 7.13 11.91
CA LEU A 110 30.76 6.91 10.49
C LEU A 110 31.97 7.33 9.63
N ALA A 111 32.63 8.45 9.96
CA ALA A 111 33.84 8.90 9.29
C ALA A 111 35.02 7.94 9.55
N GLU A 112 35.19 7.46 10.79
CA GLU A 112 36.18 6.46 11.14
C GLU A 112 35.96 5.15 10.38
N ILE A 113 34.71 4.67 10.28
CA ILE A 113 34.35 3.48 9.50
C ILE A 113 34.62 3.70 8.00
N ALA A 114 34.26 4.86 7.46
CA ALA A 114 34.51 5.19 6.06
C ALA A 114 36.02 5.21 5.75
N ILE A 115 36.85 5.76 6.64
CA ILE A 115 38.31 5.75 6.50
C ILE A 115 38.86 4.33 6.63
N ALA A 116 38.39 3.55 7.60
CA ALA A 116 38.86 2.18 7.85
C ALA A 116 38.53 1.23 6.68
N LEU A 117 37.40 1.44 6.02
CA LEU A 117 36.96 0.68 4.84
C LEU A 117 37.44 1.27 3.52
N ASP A 118 38.24 2.35 3.55
CA ASP A 118 38.72 3.09 2.37
C ASP A 118 37.57 3.49 1.41
N CYS A 119 36.43 3.87 1.98
CA CYS A 119 35.26 4.30 1.22
C CYS A 119 35.38 5.81 0.89
N PRO A 120 35.47 6.20 -0.39
CA PRO A 120 35.62 7.60 -0.80
C PRO A 120 34.36 8.45 -0.56
N HIS A 121 33.21 7.81 -0.32
CA HIS A 121 31.93 8.46 -0.10
C HIS A 121 31.24 7.89 1.15
N ILE A 122 30.57 8.76 1.90
CA ILE A 122 29.78 8.39 3.09
C ILE A 122 28.39 7.91 2.63
N ASN A 123 28.37 6.93 1.73
CA ASN A 123 27.14 6.27 1.30
C ASN A 123 26.94 5.02 2.16
N ALA A 124 25.87 5.01 2.96
CA ALA A 124 25.56 3.89 3.85
C ALA A 124 25.46 2.54 3.11
N GLN A 125 25.03 2.54 1.85
CA GLN A 125 24.94 1.31 1.05
C GLN A 125 26.32 0.79 0.61
N GLU A 126 27.26 1.68 0.29
CA GLU A 126 28.63 1.32 -0.06
C GLU A 126 29.38 0.79 1.17
N ILE A 127 29.27 1.49 2.30
CA ILE A 127 29.83 1.05 3.59
C ILE A 127 29.26 -0.32 3.99
N ALA A 128 27.94 -0.50 3.91
CA ALA A 128 27.32 -1.78 4.22
C ALA A 128 27.79 -2.90 3.29
N ARG A 129 27.95 -2.61 2.00
CA ARG A 129 28.49 -3.57 1.03
C ARG A 129 29.91 -3.97 1.41
N GLU A 130 30.78 -3.00 1.72
CA GLU A 130 32.17 -3.31 2.08
C GLU A 130 32.30 -4.03 3.43
N ILE A 131 31.42 -3.77 4.39
CA ILE A 131 31.34 -4.57 5.61
C ILE A 131 30.96 -6.01 5.30
N VAL A 132 30.00 -6.22 4.40
CA VAL A 132 29.58 -7.57 3.99
C VAL A 132 30.72 -8.27 3.23
N THR A 133 31.39 -7.61 2.28
CA THR A 133 32.54 -8.19 1.57
C THR A 133 33.64 -8.56 2.56
N LEU A 134 34.02 -7.66 3.47
CA LEU A 134 35.03 -7.92 4.49
C LEU A 134 34.68 -9.15 5.35
N ASN A 135 33.45 -9.23 5.87
CA ASN A 135 33.00 -10.39 6.65
C ASN A 135 33.01 -11.69 5.85
N THR A 136 32.61 -11.65 4.57
CA THR A 136 32.66 -12.85 3.72
C THR A 136 34.09 -13.30 3.48
N THR A 137 35.03 -12.38 3.23
CA THR A 137 36.44 -12.72 3.07
C THR A 137 37.07 -13.25 4.36
N GLU A 138 36.72 -12.67 5.52
CA GLU A 138 37.20 -13.15 6.83
C GLU A 138 36.74 -14.59 7.08
N PHE A 139 35.47 -14.89 6.82
CA PHE A 139 34.92 -16.24 6.97
C PHE A 139 35.59 -17.22 6.00
N GLU A 140 35.77 -16.81 4.74
CA GLU A 140 36.44 -17.64 3.73
C GLU A 140 37.88 -17.96 4.14
N MET A 141 38.65 -16.96 4.59
CA MET A 141 40.02 -17.15 5.05
C MET A 141 40.10 -18.04 6.28
N LYS A 142 39.18 -17.89 7.25
CA LYS A 142 39.05 -18.79 8.40
C LYS A 142 38.78 -20.24 7.96
N GLN A 143 37.90 -20.42 6.98
CA GLN A 143 37.59 -21.74 6.45
C GLN A 143 38.79 -22.35 5.70
N GLN A 144 39.49 -21.56 4.88
CA GLN A 144 40.70 -22.00 4.18
C GLN A 144 41.79 -22.39 5.17
N LEU A 145 41.99 -21.62 6.23
CA LEU A 145 42.96 -21.92 7.29
C LEU A 145 42.62 -23.24 8.00
N ALA A 146 41.35 -23.46 8.35
CA ALA A 146 40.91 -24.73 8.95
C ALA A 146 41.17 -25.93 8.02
N ARG A 147 40.90 -25.79 6.71
CA ARG A 147 41.19 -26.83 5.71
C ARG A 147 42.68 -27.14 5.63
N VAL A 148 43.53 -26.11 5.56
CA VAL A 148 44.99 -26.27 5.51
C VAL A 148 45.52 -26.94 6.78
N GLN A 149 45.01 -26.56 7.95
CA GLN A 149 45.37 -27.19 9.22
C GLN A 149 45.01 -28.68 9.25
N GLN A 150 43.82 -29.04 8.76
CA GLN A 150 43.40 -30.44 8.66
C GLN A 150 44.29 -31.22 7.68
N GLN A 151 44.59 -30.64 6.52
CA GLN A 151 45.47 -31.27 5.53
C GLN A 151 46.88 -31.48 6.10
N LEU A 152 47.41 -30.50 6.83
CA LEU A 152 48.71 -30.59 7.48
C LEU A 152 48.71 -31.68 8.56
N ALA A 153 47.64 -31.78 9.37
CA ALA A 153 47.49 -32.85 10.36
C ALA A 153 47.48 -34.23 9.71
N ASN A 154 46.72 -34.40 8.62
CA ASN A 154 46.67 -35.64 7.85
C ASN A 154 48.05 -36.00 7.26
N MET A 155 48.76 -35.03 6.67
CA MET A 155 50.12 -35.25 6.14
C MET A 155 51.10 -35.63 7.26
N LYS A 156 51.02 -35.00 8.44
CA LYS A 156 51.84 -35.39 9.60
C LYS A 156 51.53 -36.82 10.05
N GLN A 157 50.26 -37.21 10.06
CA GLN A 157 49.86 -38.57 10.40
C GLN A 157 50.37 -39.58 9.37
N GLU A 158 50.22 -39.30 8.07
CA GLU A 158 50.71 -40.19 7.00
C GLU A 158 52.24 -40.28 7.00
N THR A 159 52.96 -39.18 7.21
CA THR A 159 54.42 -39.26 7.34
C THR A 159 54.84 -40.08 8.56
N LYS A 160 54.13 -39.97 9.69
CA LYS A 160 54.38 -40.83 10.86
C LYS A 160 54.09 -42.29 10.53
N ARG A 161 52.96 -42.58 9.88
CA ARG A 161 52.58 -43.93 9.44
C ARG A 161 53.62 -44.54 8.51
N MET A 162 54.03 -43.81 7.47
CA MET A 162 55.06 -44.26 6.53
C MET A 162 56.42 -44.47 7.21
N ARG A 163 56.83 -43.61 8.14
CA ARG A 163 58.06 -43.84 8.92
C ARG A 163 57.97 -45.10 9.77
N ASN A 164 56.83 -45.36 10.40
CA ASN A 164 56.62 -46.57 11.18
C ASN A 164 56.69 -47.82 10.29
N VAL A 165 55.99 -47.82 9.15
CA VAL A 165 56.04 -48.93 8.19
C VAL A 165 57.46 -49.13 7.66
N LEU A 166 58.19 -48.06 7.35
CA LEU A 166 59.58 -48.17 6.91
C LEU A 166 60.46 -48.78 8.02
N ALA A 167 60.28 -48.37 9.27
CA ALA A 167 60.99 -48.96 10.40
C ALA A 167 60.66 -50.46 10.58
N GLU A 168 59.39 -50.85 10.45
CA GLU A 168 58.95 -52.25 10.50
C GLU A 168 59.57 -53.08 9.37
N LEU A 169 59.56 -52.58 8.13
CA LEU A 169 60.08 -53.29 6.96
C LEU A 169 61.62 -53.32 6.88
N SER A 170 62.30 -52.38 7.54
CA SER A 170 63.77 -52.29 7.56
C SER A 170 64.40 -52.93 8.80
N GLY A 171 63.59 -53.36 9.76
CA GLY A 171 64.06 -54.08 10.94
C GLY A 171 64.65 -55.44 10.58
N ALA A 172 65.71 -55.84 11.27
CA ALA A 172 66.40 -57.12 11.03
C ALA A 172 65.52 -58.37 11.32
N GLU A 173 64.37 -58.18 11.96
CA GLU A 173 63.39 -59.22 12.33
C GLU A 173 62.27 -59.39 11.28
N PHE A 174 62.24 -58.56 10.23
CA PHE A 174 61.21 -58.64 9.21
C PHE A 174 61.47 -59.79 8.23
N GLU A 175 60.67 -60.86 8.33
CA GLU A 175 60.54 -61.89 7.30
C GLU A 175 59.29 -61.64 6.45
N ALA A 176 59.46 -61.56 5.13
CA ALA A 176 58.33 -61.43 4.22
C ALA A 176 57.44 -62.69 4.32
N PRO A 177 56.13 -62.55 4.64
CA PRO A 177 55.25 -63.70 4.70
C PRO A 177 55.23 -64.46 3.35
N SER A 178 55.29 -65.79 3.39
CA SER A 178 55.35 -66.64 2.19
C SER A 178 54.15 -66.47 1.26
N ASP A 179 53.02 -66.06 1.81
CA ASP A 179 51.71 -66.06 1.13
C ASP A 179 51.42 -64.73 0.41
N VAL A 180 52.38 -63.79 0.40
CA VAL A 180 52.20 -62.45 -0.21
C VAL A 180 51.89 -62.56 -1.71
N VAL A 181 52.47 -63.53 -2.41
CA VAL A 181 52.23 -63.73 -3.85
C VAL A 181 50.80 -64.20 -4.11
N ASP A 182 50.32 -65.15 -3.30
CA ASP A 182 48.96 -65.71 -3.43
C ASP A 182 47.91 -64.66 -3.05
N ILE A 183 48.13 -63.95 -1.94
CA ILE A 183 47.25 -62.86 -1.49
C ILE A 183 47.24 -61.72 -2.51
N ALA A 184 48.39 -61.34 -3.08
CA ALA A 184 48.45 -60.30 -4.12
C ALA A 184 47.71 -60.72 -5.40
N ALA A 185 47.79 -61.99 -5.81
CA ALA A 185 47.02 -62.51 -6.93
C ALA A 185 45.51 -62.41 -6.70
N ASP A 186 45.05 -62.71 -5.48
CA ASP A 186 43.65 -62.55 -5.08
C ASP A 186 43.21 -61.07 -5.03
N TRP A 187 44.03 -60.16 -4.52
CA TRP A 187 43.77 -58.71 -4.57
C TRP A 187 43.69 -58.19 -6.00
N ILE A 188 44.54 -58.68 -6.90
CA ILE A 188 44.48 -58.31 -8.32
C ILE A 188 43.18 -58.81 -8.94
N ARG A 189 42.76 -60.04 -8.63
CA ARG A 189 41.49 -60.61 -9.12
C ARG A 189 40.30 -59.83 -8.61
N THR A 190 40.24 -59.54 -7.32
CA THR A 190 39.16 -58.76 -6.69
C THR A 190 39.13 -57.30 -7.16
N THR A 191 40.29 -56.68 -7.40
CA THR A 191 40.36 -55.33 -7.97
C THR A 191 39.83 -55.31 -9.41
N LYS A 192 40.15 -56.33 -10.22
CA LYS A 192 39.59 -56.45 -11.58
C LYS A 192 38.07 -56.59 -11.55
N THR A 193 37.53 -57.40 -10.64
CA THR A 193 36.07 -57.55 -10.51
C THR A 193 35.40 -56.28 -10.00
N LEU A 194 36.00 -55.57 -9.04
CA LEU A 194 35.48 -54.29 -8.56
C LEU A 194 35.53 -53.21 -9.64
N LYS A 195 36.61 -53.09 -10.42
CA LYS A 195 36.68 -52.18 -11.56
C LYS A 195 35.59 -52.46 -12.59
N ALA A 196 35.36 -53.73 -12.90
CA ALA A 196 34.28 -54.13 -13.81
C ALA A 196 32.90 -53.74 -13.24
N LYS A 197 32.67 -53.92 -11.94
CA LYS A 197 31.43 -53.48 -11.27
C LYS A 197 31.27 -51.97 -11.25
N ILE A 198 32.33 -51.19 -11.05
CA ILE A 198 32.27 -49.73 -11.11
C ILE A 198 31.87 -49.29 -12.52
N ALA A 199 32.49 -49.85 -13.56
CA ALA A 199 32.12 -49.57 -14.94
C ALA A 199 30.66 -49.95 -15.24
N GLU A 200 30.18 -51.09 -14.73
CA GLU A 200 28.77 -51.49 -14.82
C GLU A 200 27.86 -50.49 -14.09
N TYR A 201 28.23 -50.02 -12.90
CA TYR A 201 27.45 -49.03 -12.17
C TYR A 201 27.45 -47.67 -12.85
N ASP A 202 28.57 -47.24 -13.44
CA ASP A 202 28.65 -46.02 -14.24
C ASP A 202 27.77 -46.15 -15.49
N GLU A 203 27.78 -47.30 -16.16
CA GLU A 203 26.90 -47.57 -17.29
C GLU A 203 25.43 -47.56 -16.87
N ARG A 204 25.09 -48.22 -15.75
CA ARG A 204 23.72 -48.20 -15.20
C ARG A 204 23.28 -46.81 -14.77
N LEU A 205 24.16 -46.02 -14.15
CA LEU A 205 23.90 -44.63 -13.81
C LEU A 205 23.71 -43.79 -15.06
N SER A 206 24.52 -44.02 -16.10
CA SER A 206 24.40 -43.32 -17.39
C SER A 206 23.12 -43.70 -18.14
N ALA A 207 22.67 -44.95 -18.05
CA ALA A 207 21.44 -45.46 -18.66
C ALA A 207 20.18 -45.04 -17.88
N THR A 208 20.30 -44.90 -16.56
CA THR A 208 19.22 -44.39 -15.69
C THR A 208 19.14 -42.87 -15.73
N ARG A 209 20.24 -42.20 -16.09
CA ARG A 209 20.25 -40.77 -16.37
C ARG A 209 19.51 -40.57 -17.71
N PRO A 210 18.32 -39.96 -17.72
CA PRO A 210 17.67 -39.65 -18.98
C PRO A 210 18.63 -38.79 -19.83
N PRO A 211 18.57 -38.84 -21.18
CA PRO A 211 19.35 -37.96 -22.07
C PRO A 211 19.00 -36.47 -21.90
N SER A 212 18.21 -36.12 -20.88
CA SER A 212 18.06 -34.78 -20.35
C SER A 212 19.13 -34.48 -19.30
N SER A 213 20.25 -33.95 -19.79
CA SER A 213 20.87 -32.78 -19.15
C SER A 213 19.95 -31.53 -19.16
N SER A 214 18.63 -31.70 -18.96
CA SER A 214 17.62 -30.62 -19.00
C SER A 214 16.87 -30.46 -17.68
N THR A 215 17.41 -30.97 -16.58
CA THR A 215 17.14 -30.43 -15.24
C THR A 215 18.38 -29.73 -14.70
N SER A 216 19.09 -28.99 -15.57
CA SER A 216 19.93 -27.91 -15.06
C SER A 216 19.04 -26.95 -14.28
N LEU A 217 19.52 -26.48 -13.13
CA LEU A 217 18.84 -25.47 -12.32
C LEU A 217 18.43 -24.25 -13.17
N GLU A 218 19.24 -23.92 -14.18
CA GLU A 218 18.97 -22.89 -15.19
C GLU A 218 17.74 -23.20 -16.06
N HIS A 219 17.52 -24.45 -16.46
CA HIS A 219 16.35 -24.83 -17.25
C HIS A 219 15.07 -24.81 -16.39
N ILE A 220 15.18 -25.17 -15.11
CA ILE A 220 14.08 -25.01 -14.15
C ILE A 220 13.78 -23.52 -13.98
N TYR A 221 14.80 -22.68 -13.83
CA TYR A 221 14.65 -21.23 -13.71
C TYR A 221 13.96 -20.63 -14.95
N HIS A 222 14.43 -20.96 -16.15
CA HIS A 222 13.79 -20.52 -17.40
C HIS A 222 12.32 -20.95 -17.48
N LYS A 223 12.01 -22.22 -17.18
CA LYS A 223 10.62 -22.68 -17.14
C LYS A 223 9.78 -21.98 -16.07
N THR A 224 10.36 -21.65 -14.92
CA THR A 224 9.63 -20.88 -13.89
C THR A 224 9.32 -19.46 -14.37
N THR A 225 10.25 -18.79 -15.04
CA THR A 225 10.02 -17.45 -15.60
C THR A 225 8.99 -17.46 -16.73
N GLU A 226 9.00 -18.50 -17.58
CA GLU A 226 8.02 -18.68 -18.65
C GLU A 226 6.62 -18.99 -18.08
N LEU A 227 6.53 -19.82 -17.04
CA LEU A 227 5.26 -20.06 -16.34
C LEU A 227 4.72 -18.80 -15.68
N GLU A 228 5.60 -17.95 -15.14
CA GLU A 228 5.19 -16.71 -14.49
C GLU A 228 4.66 -15.69 -15.51
N SER A 229 5.29 -15.57 -16.68
CA SER A 229 4.79 -14.75 -17.78
C SER A 229 3.48 -15.28 -18.37
N GLN A 230 3.33 -16.60 -18.49
CA GLN A 230 2.07 -17.21 -18.93
C GLN A 230 0.96 -16.97 -17.91
N LYS A 231 1.26 -17.05 -16.60
CA LYS A 231 0.30 -16.74 -15.54
C LYS A 231 -0.12 -15.27 -15.53
N SER A 232 0.82 -14.33 -15.73
CA SER A 232 0.46 -12.92 -15.83
C SER A 232 -0.45 -12.68 -17.04
N ARG A 233 -0.12 -13.28 -18.18
CA ARG A 233 -0.95 -13.18 -19.40
C ARG A 233 -2.34 -13.79 -19.20
N LEU A 234 -2.44 -14.92 -18.52
CA LEU A 234 -3.74 -15.51 -18.17
C LEU A 234 -4.56 -14.59 -17.27
N ARG A 235 -3.95 -13.94 -16.28
CA ARG A 235 -4.66 -12.99 -15.41
C ARG A 235 -5.16 -11.77 -16.19
N GLU A 236 -4.38 -11.27 -17.14
CA GLU A 236 -4.82 -10.20 -18.05
C GLU A 236 -6.02 -10.64 -18.88
N LEU A 237 -5.93 -11.79 -19.56
CA LEU A 237 -7.05 -12.32 -20.34
C LEU A 237 -8.28 -12.61 -19.47
N GLU A 238 -8.10 -13.12 -18.25
CA GLU A 238 -9.22 -13.34 -17.33
C GLU A 238 -9.88 -12.04 -16.90
N ASN A 239 -9.11 -10.96 -16.76
CA ASN A 239 -9.65 -9.63 -16.46
C ASN A 239 -10.39 -9.05 -17.68
N GLU A 240 -9.82 -9.16 -18.88
CA GLU A 240 -10.50 -8.78 -20.13
C GLU A 240 -11.81 -9.58 -20.28
N LEU A 241 -11.79 -10.90 -20.06
CA LEU A 241 -12.98 -11.75 -20.14
C LEU A 241 -14.02 -11.45 -19.06
N LYS A 242 -13.63 -10.95 -17.87
CA LYS A 242 -14.58 -10.54 -16.83
C LYS A 242 -15.52 -9.43 -17.33
N GLU A 243 -15.01 -8.49 -18.12
CA GLU A 243 -15.81 -7.41 -18.69
C GLU A 243 -16.89 -7.94 -19.64
N PHE A 244 -16.67 -9.10 -20.26
CA PHE A 244 -17.61 -9.74 -21.18
C PHE A 244 -18.48 -10.83 -20.56
N ARG A 245 -18.36 -11.12 -19.25
CA ARG A 245 -19.14 -12.19 -18.57
C ARG A 245 -20.65 -11.98 -18.61
N GLU A 246 -21.09 -10.73 -18.74
CA GLU A 246 -22.53 -10.38 -18.80
C GLU A 246 -23.12 -10.58 -20.21
N LEU A 247 -22.26 -10.79 -21.22
CA LEU A 247 -22.71 -11.11 -22.56
C LEU A 247 -23.06 -12.61 -22.67
N PRO A 248 -24.20 -12.96 -23.28
CA PRO A 248 -24.57 -14.35 -23.51
C PRO A 248 -23.60 -15.01 -24.49
N SER A 249 -23.35 -16.32 -24.32
CA SER A 249 -22.30 -17.02 -25.08
C SER A 249 -22.59 -17.17 -26.58
N ASP A 250 -23.81 -16.88 -27.02
CA ASP A 250 -24.19 -16.89 -28.43
C ASP A 250 -24.04 -15.50 -29.05
N ALA A 251 -23.21 -15.41 -30.11
CA ALA A 251 -22.82 -14.16 -30.76
C ALA A 251 -24.01 -13.32 -31.27
N ARG A 252 -25.11 -13.96 -31.68
CA ARG A 252 -26.32 -13.23 -32.10
C ARG A 252 -27.00 -12.54 -30.92
N SER A 253 -27.16 -13.25 -29.80
CA SER A 253 -27.76 -12.71 -28.58
C SER A 253 -26.89 -11.66 -27.87
N ALA A 254 -25.56 -11.76 -28.00
CA ALA A 254 -24.64 -10.74 -27.51
C ALA A 254 -24.79 -9.42 -28.27
N ARG A 255 -24.97 -9.50 -29.60
CA ARG A 255 -25.21 -8.32 -30.44
C ARG A 255 -26.53 -7.62 -30.10
N THR A 256 -27.60 -8.37 -29.84
CA THR A 256 -28.90 -7.76 -29.49
C THR A 256 -28.80 -7.00 -28.16
N ARG A 257 -28.20 -7.59 -27.11
CA ARG A 257 -27.99 -6.89 -25.83
C ARG A 257 -27.12 -5.64 -25.96
N LEU A 258 -26.10 -5.68 -26.81
CA LEU A 258 -25.23 -4.53 -27.05
C LEU A 258 -25.98 -3.38 -27.75
N GLU A 259 -26.82 -3.70 -28.73
CA GLU A 259 -27.67 -2.68 -29.38
C GLU A 259 -28.74 -2.13 -28.43
N GLU A 260 -29.34 -2.96 -27.57
CA GLU A 260 -30.25 -2.49 -26.50
C GLU A 260 -29.56 -1.52 -25.53
N ALA A 261 -28.35 -1.85 -25.07
CA ALA A 261 -27.56 -0.98 -24.18
C ALA A 261 -27.15 0.33 -24.87
N ARG A 262 -26.80 0.31 -26.16
CA ARG A 262 -26.52 1.51 -26.96
C ARG A 262 -27.73 2.42 -27.07
N GLU A 263 -28.91 1.84 -27.27
CA GLU A 263 -30.15 2.59 -27.38
C GLU A 263 -30.52 3.24 -26.03
N GLN A 264 -30.36 2.52 -24.91
CA GLN A 264 -30.52 3.09 -23.58
C GLN A 264 -29.55 4.24 -23.30
N LEU A 265 -28.28 4.12 -23.71
CA LEU A 265 -27.30 5.18 -23.54
C LEU A 265 -27.65 6.42 -24.37
N ARG A 266 -28.14 6.24 -25.62
CA ARG A 266 -28.64 7.35 -26.43
C ARG A 266 -29.83 8.04 -25.75
N GLN A 267 -30.78 7.29 -25.22
CA GLN A 267 -31.94 7.84 -24.49
C GLN A 267 -31.55 8.61 -23.23
N LEU A 268 -30.57 8.10 -22.47
CA LEU A 268 -30.04 8.83 -21.31
C LEU A 268 -29.28 10.08 -21.73
N THR A 269 -28.55 10.03 -22.84
CA THR A 269 -27.80 11.18 -23.38
C THR A 269 -28.76 12.26 -23.86
N THR A 270 -29.79 11.91 -24.63
CA THR A 270 -30.81 12.89 -25.08
C THR A 270 -31.58 13.47 -23.90
N ARG A 271 -31.94 12.66 -22.90
CA ARG A 271 -32.57 13.16 -21.67
C ARG A 271 -31.66 14.10 -20.89
N ARG A 272 -30.37 13.75 -20.77
CA ARG A 272 -29.36 14.61 -20.16
C ARG A 272 -29.31 15.95 -20.91
N ASP A 273 -29.18 15.91 -22.23
CA ASP A 273 -29.05 17.11 -23.06
C ASP A 273 -30.30 17.99 -22.98
N GLN A 274 -31.50 17.40 -22.98
CA GLN A 274 -32.77 18.11 -22.74
C GLN A 274 -32.80 18.79 -21.36
N LEU A 275 -32.38 18.08 -20.29
CA LEU A 275 -32.32 18.67 -18.95
C LEU A 275 -31.27 19.79 -18.86
N PHE A 276 -30.16 19.68 -19.59
CA PHE A 276 -29.16 20.76 -19.70
C PHE A 276 -29.71 21.96 -20.46
N GLU A 277 -30.41 21.74 -21.57
CA GLU A 277 -31.07 22.81 -22.34
C GLU A 277 -32.15 23.51 -21.49
N ASP A 278 -32.95 22.77 -20.74
CA ASP A 278 -33.96 23.33 -19.81
C ASP A 278 -33.33 24.15 -18.68
N LEU A 279 -32.12 23.78 -18.23
CA LEU A 279 -31.35 24.53 -17.22
C LEU A 279 -30.67 25.78 -17.81
N ALA A 280 -30.30 25.77 -19.09
CA ALA A 280 -29.63 26.88 -19.78
C ALA A 280 -30.62 27.88 -20.43
N GLY A 281 -31.89 27.49 -20.60
CA GLY A 281 -32.96 28.29 -21.20
C GLY A 281 -33.79 29.16 -20.22
N ARG A 282 -33.34 29.31 -18.97
CA ARG A 282 -33.84 30.29 -17.98
C ARG A 282 -32.72 31.25 -17.60
#